data_AF-A0A6B3F7A5-F1
#
_entry.id   AF-A0A6B3F7A5-F1
#
_cell.length_a   1.000
_cell.length_b   1.000
_cell.length_c   1.000
_cell.angle_alpha   90.00
_cell.angle_beta   90.00
_cell.angle_gamma   90.00
#
_symmetry.space_group_name_H-M   'P 1'
#
loop_
_entity.id
_entity.type
_entity.pdbx_description
1 polymer ?
#
loop_
_entity_poly.entity_id
_entity_poly.type
_entity_poly.pdbx_seq_one_letter_code
_entity_poly.pdbx_strand_id
1 'polypeptide(L)'
;EPTESENLAELDRFCEAMIAIRAEIDKVAAGTWPAEDNPLHNAPHTARALAGDWEHAYERAEAVFPGHVDPTTKYWPPVRRIDQAFGDRNLVCSCPPLDAYED
;
A
#
# COMPACT_ATOMS: atom_id res chain seq x y z
N GLU A 1 1.21 0.47 18.82
CA GLU A 1 1.52 -0.08 20.16
C GLU A 1 2.18 -1.43 19.93
N PRO A 2 3.45 -1.62 20.29
CA PRO A 2 4.21 -2.83 19.91
C PRO A 2 3.82 -4.10 20.70
N THR A 3 3.24 -3.96 21.89
CA THR A 3 3.13 -5.04 22.90
C THR A 3 4.48 -5.59 23.36
N GLU A 4 4.48 -6.32 24.46
CA GLU A 4 5.65 -6.97 25.05
C GLU A 4 6.07 -8.26 24.32
N SER A 5 5.25 -8.76 23.38
CA SER A 5 5.51 -10.01 22.66
C SER A 5 6.45 -9.84 21.46
N GLU A 6 6.64 -8.61 20.98
CA GLU A 6 7.48 -8.33 19.82
C GLU A 6 8.96 -8.24 20.21
N ASN A 7 9.80 -8.94 19.45
CA ASN A 7 11.26 -8.89 19.66
C ASN A 7 11.87 -7.62 19.06
N LEU A 8 13.08 -7.25 19.51
CA LEU A 8 13.75 -6.03 19.06
C LEU A 8 13.92 -5.96 17.53
N ALA A 9 14.22 -7.08 16.88
CA ALA A 9 14.40 -7.10 15.43
C ALA A 9 13.11 -6.73 14.69
N GLU A 10 11.93 -7.14 15.18
CA GLU A 10 10.66 -6.72 14.57
C GLU A 10 10.36 -5.24 14.79
N LEU A 11 10.69 -4.71 15.96
CA LEU A 11 10.57 -3.28 16.25
C LEU A 11 11.48 -2.44 15.35
N ASP A 12 12.71 -2.88 15.16
CA ASP A 12 13.67 -2.22 14.27
C ASP A 12 13.19 -2.26 12.83
N ARG A 13 12.69 -3.41 12.34
CA ARG A 13 12.09 -3.51 10.99
C ARG A 13 10.94 -2.53 10.78
N PHE A 14 10.05 -2.39 11.76
CA PHE A 14 8.96 -1.42 11.67
C PHE A 14 9.46 0.03 11.70
N CYS A 15 10.43 0.35 12.58
CA CYS A 15 11.05 1.68 12.64
C CYS A 15 11.77 2.04 11.33
N GLU A 16 12.51 1.12 10.73
CA GLU A 16 13.15 1.28 9.42
C GLU A 16 12.13 1.55 8.33
N ALA A 17 11.00 0.84 8.32
CA ALA A 17 9.90 1.10 7.39
C ALA A 17 9.34 2.52 7.56
N MET A 18 9.17 2.99 8.80
CA MET A 18 8.71 4.36 9.07
C MET A 18 9.74 5.43 8.66
N ILE A 19 11.04 5.15 8.80
CA ILE A 19 12.12 6.02 8.32
C ILE A 19 12.12 6.08 6.79
N ALA A 20 11.92 4.95 6.11
CA ALA A 20 11.79 4.90 4.66
C ALA A 20 10.58 5.71 4.16
N ILE A 21 9.42 5.56 4.81
CA ILE A 21 8.22 6.37 4.54
C ILE A 21 8.52 7.86 4.72
N ARG A 22 9.32 8.23 5.73
CA ARG A 22 9.73 9.64 5.89
C ARG A 22 10.57 10.13 4.71
N ALA A 23 11.50 9.32 4.21
CA ALA A 23 12.27 9.67 3.03
C ALA A 23 11.39 9.82 1.77
N GLU A 24 10.33 9.00 1.63
CA GLU A 24 9.34 9.18 0.56
C GLU A 24 8.58 10.51 0.68
N ILE A 25 8.20 10.90 1.91
CA ILE A 25 7.57 12.21 2.15
C ILE A 25 8.52 13.34 1.73
N ASP A 26 9.81 13.24 2.06
CA ASP A 26 10.80 14.25 1.70
C ASP A 26 10.99 14.32 0.15
N LYS A 27 10.91 13.20 -0.57
CA LYS A 27 10.93 13.18 -2.06
C LYS A 27 9.73 13.91 -2.66
N VAL A 28 8.53 13.73 -2.11
CA VAL A 28 7.33 14.47 -2.54
C VAL A 28 7.48 15.95 -2.22
N ALA A 29 7.95 16.30 -1.02
CA ALA A 29 8.16 17.69 -0.60
C ALA A 29 9.22 18.42 -1.46
N ALA A 30 10.22 17.70 -1.93
CA ALA A 30 11.24 18.22 -2.85
C ALA A 30 10.77 18.32 -4.31
N GLY A 31 9.57 17.82 -4.64
CA GLY A 31 9.04 17.81 -6.02
C GLY A 31 9.65 16.73 -6.92
N THR A 32 10.39 15.77 -6.36
CA THR A 32 10.93 14.62 -7.12
C THR A 32 9.79 13.75 -7.65
N TRP A 33 8.74 13.59 -6.86
CA TRP A 33 7.50 12.94 -7.28
C TRP A 33 6.33 13.93 -7.25
N PRO A 34 5.38 13.84 -8.21
CA PRO A 34 4.11 14.56 -8.13
C PRO A 34 3.37 14.26 -6.82
N ALA A 35 2.64 15.25 -6.29
CA ALA A 35 1.91 15.10 -5.04
C ALA A 35 0.76 14.07 -5.15
N GLU A 36 0.22 13.94 -6.35
CA GLU A 36 -0.88 13.08 -6.76
C GLU A 36 -0.44 11.75 -7.38
N ASP A 37 0.86 11.58 -7.68
CA ASP A 37 1.40 10.33 -8.23
C ASP A 37 2.74 9.96 -7.59
N ASN A 38 2.66 9.23 -6.48
CA ASN A 38 3.80 8.74 -5.72
C ASN A 38 3.42 7.46 -4.94
N PRO A 39 4.38 6.71 -4.38
CA PRO A 39 4.08 5.49 -3.63
C PRO A 39 3.10 5.71 -2.47
N LEU A 40 3.23 6.79 -1.72
CA LEU A 40 2.35 7.13 -0.59
C LEU A 40 0.90 7.38 -1.05
N HIS A 41 0.71 8.17 -2.11
CA HIS A 41 -0.60 8.50 -2.66
C HIS A 41 -1.28 7.25 -3.25
N ASN A 42 -0.50 6.36 -3.85
CA ASN A 42 -1.01 5.20 -4.57
C ASN A 42 -1.04 3.90 -3.73
N ALA A 43 -0.54 3.91 -2.49
CA ALA A 43 -0.61 2.75 -1.61
C ALA A 43 -2.07 2.40 -1.22
N PRO A 44 -2.40 1.11 -1.00
CA PRO A 44 -1.55 -0.07 -1.14
C PRO A 44 -1.48 -0.62 -2.58
N HIS A 45 -0.35 -1.19 -2.97
CA HIS A 45 -0.13 -1.78 -4.30
C HIS A 45 -0.45 -3.28 -4.30
N THR A 46 -1.41 -3.69 -5.13
CA THR A 46 -1.83 -5.09 -5.27
C THR A 46 -1.01 -5.81 -6.35
N ALA A 47 -0.95 -7.14 -6.30
CA ALA A 47 -0.30 -7.92 -7.36
C ALA A 47 -0.92 -7.64 -8.75
N ARG A 48 -2.25 -7.45 -8.81
CA ARG A 48 -2.96 -7.10 -10.05
C ARG A 48 -2.55 -5.73 -10.59
N ALA A 49 -2.28 -4.75 -9.73
CA ALA A 49 -1.84 -3.41 -10.16
C ALA A 49 -0.47 -3.43 -10.85
N LEU A 50 0.37 -4.44 -10.56
CA LEU A 50 1.69 -4.58 -11.19
C LEU A 50 1.66 -5.25 -12.56
N ALA A 51 0.62 -6.06 -12.82
CA ALA A 51 0.56 -6.93 -14.00
C ALA A 51 0.27 -6.16 -15.30
N GLY A 52 -0.29 -4.95 -15.20
CA GLY A 52 -0.57 -4.08 -16.33
C GLY A 52 0.57 -3.13 -16.69
N ASP A 53 0.26 -2.18 -17.58
CA ASP A 53 1.13 -1.05 -17.89
C ASP A 53 1.42 -0.22 -16.63
N TRP A 54 2.57 0.45 -16.62
CA TRP A 54 3.04 1.18 -15.45
C TRP A 54 3.37 2.61 -15.82
N GLU A 55 2.40 3.46 -15.55
CA GLU A 55 2.41 4.89 -15.87
C GLU A 55 2.53 5.71 -14.57
N HIS A 56 3.50 5.34 -13.74
CA HIS A 56 3.79 6.01 -12.48
C HIS A 56 5.16 6.68 -12.52
N ALA A 57 5.32 7.80 -11.81
CA ALA A 57 6.59 8.53 -11.67
C ALA A 57 7.66 7.80 -10.80
N TYR A 58 7.40 6.55 -10.41
CA TYR A 58 8.24 5.72 -9.55
C TYR A 58 8.24 4.27 -10.05
N GLU A 59 9.23 3.47 -9.67
CA GLU A 59 9.39 2.11 -10.18
C GLU A 59 8.44 1.09 -9.52
N ARG A 60 8.09 0.01 -10.24
CA ARG A 60 7.31 -1.11 -9.69
C ARG A 60 7.96 -1.69 -8.43
N ALA A 61 9.28 -1.86 -8.46
CA ALA A 61 10.02 -2.42 -7.34
C ALA A 61 9.94 -1.51 -6.11
N GLU A 62 10.02 -0.19 -6.30
CA GLU A 62 9.89 0.80 -5.22
C GLU A 62 8.49 0.77 -4.60
N ALA A 63 7.47 0.46 -5.40
CA ALA A 63 6.09 0.33 -4.93
C ALA A 63 5.85 -0.87 -3.99
N VAL A 64 6.54 -2.00 -4.20
CA VAL A 64 6.20 -3.28 -3.54
C VAL A 64 7.30 -3.90 -2.71
N PHE A 65 8.54 -3.46 -2.89
CA PHE A 65 9.70 -3.87 -2.10
C PHE A 65 10.45 -2.65 -1.53
N PRO A 66 9.79 -1.74 -0.79
CA PRO A 66 10.51 -0.64 -0.14
C PRO A 66 11.43 -1.20 0.97
N GLY A 67 12.71 -0.84 0.95
CA GLY A 67 13.69 -1.24 1.97
C GLY A 67 14.06 -2.73 1.96
N HIS A 68 14.10 -3.36 3.14
CA HIS A 68 14.54 -4.74 3.39
C HIS A 68 13.43 -5.80 3.26
N VAL A 69 12.35 -5.50 2.52
CA VAL A 69 11.26 -6.46 2.33
C VAL A 69 11.75 -7.63 1.49
N ASP A 70 11.80 -8.82 2.09
CA ASP A 70 12.15 -10.06 1.40
C ASP A 70 11.02 -10.45 0.41
N PRO A 71 11.30 -10.53 -0.90
CA PRO A 71 10.30 -10.90 -1.89
C PRO A 71 9.66 -12.27 -1.65
N THR A 72 10.34 -13.19 -0.97
CA THR A 72 9.85 -14.54 -0.70
C THR A 72 8.82 -14.62 0.43
N THR A 73 8.79 -13.61 1.31
CA THR A 73 7.86 -13.52 2.46
C THR A 73 6.86 -12.38 2.32
N LYS A 74 6.78 -11.77 1.14
CA LYS A 74 5.92 -10.62 0.85
C LYS A 74 4.45 -10.95 1.10
N TYR A 75 3.83 -10.20 2.02
CA TYR A 75 2.38 -10.12 2.11
C TYR A 75 1.82 -9.18 1.05
N TRP A 76 0.84 -9.66 0.27
CA TRP A 76 0.18 -8.88 -0.77
C TRP A 76 -1.14 -8.28 -0.26
N PRO A 77 -1.32 -6.96 -0.34
CA PRO A 77 -2.63 -6.34 -0.16
C PRO A 77 -3.63 -6.93 -1.16
N PRO A 78 -4.78 -7.48 -0.71
CA PRO A 78 -5.74 -8.14 -1.60
C PRO A 78 -6.54 -7.14 -2.45
N VAL A 79 -6.70 -5.90 -1.98
CA VAL A 79 -7.45 -4.83 -2.64
C VAL A 79 -6.68 -3.51 -2.61
N ARG A 80 -7.07 -2.58 -3.50
CA ARG A 80 -6.58 -1.19 -3.51
C ARG A 80 -7.17 -0.40 -2.33
N ARG A 81 -6.80 0.88 -2.22
CA ARG A 81 -7.34 1.79 -1.21
C ARG A 81 -8.88 1.81 -1.26
N ILE A 82 -9.50 1.66 -0.10
CA ILE A 82 -10.96 1.59 0.04
C ILE A 82 -11.57 2.98 -0.17
N ASP A 83 -12.67 3.06 -0.92
CA ASP A 83 -13.52 4.25 -0.98
C ASP A 83 -14.52 4.24 0.18
N GLN A 84 -14.14 4.94 1.24
CA GLN A 84 -14.94 5.02 2.46
C GLN A 84 -16.25 5.80 2.24
N ALA A 85 -16.21 6.88 1.45
CA ALA A 85 -17.37 7.75 1.25
C ALA A 85 -18.45 7.07 0.41
N PHE A 86 -18.06 6.23 -0.55
CA PHE A 86 -19.00 5.41 -1.29
C PHE A 86 -19.72 4.41 -0.38
N GLY A 87 -18.98 3.72 0.50
CA GLY A 87 -19.54 2.76 1.45
C GLY A 87 -20.59 3.39 2.37
N ASP A 88 -20.30 4.56 2.94
CA ASP A 88 -21.23 5.28 3.81
C ASP A 88 -22.50 5.74 3.07
N ARG A 89 -22.39 6.07 1.78
CA ARG A 89 -23.53 6.51 0.94
C ARG A 89 -24.34 5.36 0.36
N ASN A 90 -23.78 4.16 0.29
CA ASN A 90 -24.38 2.97 -0.32
C ASN A 90 -24.30 1.79 0.66
N LEU A 91 -25.00 1.93 1.79
CA LEU A 91 -24.90 0.99 2.89
C LEU A 91 -25.40 -0.41 2.51
N VAL A 92 -24.47 -1.37 2.41
CA VAL A 92 -24.74 -2.78 2.19
C VAL A 92 -24.10 -3.59 3.32
N CYS A 93 -24.93 -4.12 4.22
CA CYS A 93 -24.47 -4.84 5.43
C CYS A 93 -24.74 -6.35 5.39
N SER A 94 -25.15 -6.87 4.22
CA SER A 94 -25.33 -8.29 3.96
C SER A 94 -24.59 -8.65 2.68
N CYS A 95 -24.31 -9.94 2.48
CA CYS A 95 -23.74 -10.38 1.22
C CYS A 95 -24.64 -9.89 0.06
N PRO A 96 -24.06 -9.24 -0.96
CA PRO A 96 -24.80 -8.99 -2.18
C PRO A 96 -25.22 -10.33 -2.81
N PRO A 97 -26.27 -10.32 -3.63
CA PRO A 97 -26.75 -11.53 -4.28
C PRO A 97 -25.68 -12.10 -5.23
N LEU A 98 -25.73 -13.41 -5.51
CA LEU A 98 -24.66 -14.11 -6.25
C LEU A 98 -24.45 -13.58 -7.67
N ASP A 99 -25.53 -13.09 -8.30
CA ASP A 99 -25.53 -12.40 -9.59
C ASP A 99 -24.66 -11.13 -9.59
N ALA A 100 -24.47 -10.48 -8.44
CA ALA A 100 -23.57 -9.33 -8.31
C ALA A 100 -22.07 -9.68 -8.44
N TYR A 101 -21.73 -10.97 -8.53
CA TYR A 101 -20.36 -11.46 -8.73
C TYR A 101 -20.15 -12.08 -10.11
N GLU A 102 -21.13 -12.04 -11.01
CA GLU A 102 -21.07 -12.68 -12.34
C GLU A 102 -20.27 -11.90 -13.41
N ASP A 103 -19.43 -10.95 -13.00
CA ASP A 103 -18.53 -10.18 -13.89
C ASP A 103 -17.12 -10.81 -14.02
#